data_AF-A0A382W2H6-F1
#
_entry.id   AF-A0A382W2H6-F1
#
_cell.length_a   1.000
_cell.length_b   1.000
_cell.length_c   1.000
_cell.angle_alpha   90.00
_cell.angle_beta   90.00
_cell.angle_gamma   90.00
#
_symmetry.space_group_name_H-M   'P 1'
#
loop_
_entity.id
_entity.type
_entity.pdbx_description
1 polymer ?
#
loop_
_entity_poly.entity_id
_entity_poly.type
_entity_poly.pdbx_seq_one_letter_code
_entity_poly.pdbx_strand_id
1 'polypeptide(L)' 'MAAAVEKIFNDTITDRETRDKTLKWVGTRAPRPDGVDKVTGRAKFGADTYLPNMLYGKVLRSPHAHAR' A
#
# COMPACT_ATOMS: atom_id res chain seq x y z
N MET A 1 11.40 33.11 -40.88
CA MET A 1 10.68 33.38 -39.61
C MET A 1 9.50 32.42 -39.39
N ALA A 2 8.80 31.95 -40.44
CA ALA A 2 7.72 30.96 -40.31
C ALA A 2 8.17 29.61 -39.70
N ALA A 3 9.32 29.08 -40.12
CA ALA A 3 9.86 27.81 -39.62
C ALA A 3 10.23 27.83 -38.12
N ALA A 4 10.55 29.00 -37.54
CA ALA A 4 10.86 29.11 -36.12
C ALA A 4 9.59 29.10 -35.25
N VAL A 5 8.48 29.65 -35.78
CA VAL A 5 7.18 29.65 -35.10
C VAL A 5 6.55 28.26 -35.13
N GLU A 6 6.64 27.54 -36.24
CA GLU A 6 6.21 26.13 -36.34
C GLU A 6 7.01 25.21 -35.41
N LYS A 7 8.32 25.44 -35.28
CA LYS A 7 9.17 24.65 -34.37
C LYS A 7 8.79 24.88 -32.89
N ILE A 8 8.55 26.13 -32.48
CA ILE A 8 8.07 26.45 -31.13
C ILE A 8 6.69 25.84 -30.88
N PHE A 9 5.80 25.88 -31.87
CA PHE A 9 4.46 25.27 -31.77
C PHE A 9 4.54 23.75 -31.61
N ASN A 10 5.37 23.07 -32.41
CA ASN A 10 5.57 21.62 -32.30
C ASN A 10 6.29 21.21 -31.02
N ASP A 11 7.28 21.96 -30.55
CA ASP A 11 8.00 21.65 -29.30
C ASP A 11 7.06 21.74 -28.08
N THR A 12 6.14 22.72 -28.03
CA THR A 12 5.13 22.81 -26.95
C THR A 12 4.06 21.70 -26.98
N ILE A 13 3.86 21.02 -28.12
CA ILE A 13 2.97 19.86 -28.22
C ILE A 13 3.69 18.62 -27.68
N THR A 14 4.99 18.47 -27.96
CA THR A 14 5.78 17.32 -27.50
C THR A 14 5.97 17.28 -25.97
N ASP A 15 6.00 18.42 -25.27
CA ASP A 15 6.04 18.44 -23.80
C ASP A 15 4.76 17.87 -23.14
N ARG A 16 3.61 17.94 -23.82
CA ARG A 16 2.32 17.43 -23.30
C ARG A 16 2.16 15.93 -23.46
N GLU A 17 2.88 15.28 -24.38
CA GLU A 17 2.88 13.81 -24.54
C GLU A 17 3.70 13.08 -23.46
N THR A 18 4.55 13.79 -22.70
CA THR A 18 5.34 13.18 -21.61
C THR A 18 4.59 12.96 -20.29
N ARG A 19 3.26 13.08 -20.29
CA ARG A 19 2.42 12.77 -19.11
C ARG A 19 1.79 11.39 -19.14
N ASP A 20 1.95 10.64 -20.23
CA ASP A 20 1.64 9.20 -20.28
C ASP A 20 2.82 8.37 -19.78
N LYS A 21 3.34 8.73 -18.59
CA LYS A 21 3.99 7.69 -17.78
C LYS A 21 2.91 6.68 -17.50
N THR A 22 3.01 5.50 -18.10
CA THR A 22 2.23 4.33 -17.75
C THR A 22 2.35 4.12 -16.24
N LEU A 23 1.35 4.60 -15.50
CA LEU A 23 1.31 4.50 -14.06
C LEU A 23 1.12 3.02 -13.76
N LYS A 24 2.23 2.32 -13.47
CA LYS A 24 2.29 0.86 -13.25
C LYS A 24 1.23 0.33 -12.27
N TRP A 25 0.73 1.20 -11.40
CA TRP A 25 -0.18 0.82 -10.31
C TRP A 25 -1.48 1.64 -10.23
N VAL A 26 -1.53 2.83 -10.83
CA VAL A 26 -2.69 3.73 -10.68
C VAL A 26 -3.72 3.39 -11.77
N GLY A 27 -4.94 3.04 -11.37
CA GLY A 27 -6.03 2.67 -12.29
C GLY A 27 -6.09 1.19 -12.68
N THR A 28 -5.12 0.37 -12.25
CA THR A 28 -5.13 -1.09 -12.51
C THR A 28 -5.65 -1.86 -11.30
N ARG A 29 -6.51 -2.88 -11.49
CA ARG A 29 -6.88 -3.84 -10.43
C ARG A 29 -5.69 -4.76 -10.13
N ALA A 30 -4.74 -4.25 -9.35
CA ALA A 30 -3.62 -5.03 -8.89
C ALA A 30 -4.09 -6.24 -8.05
N PRO A 31 -3.49 -7.43 -8.23
CA PRO A 31 -3.74 -8.56 -7.35
C PRO A 31 -3.33 -8.15 -5.93
N ARG A 32 -4.21 -8.37 -4.95
CA ARG A 32 -3.88 -8.16 -3.53
C ARG A 32 -2.94 -9.27 -3.09
N PRO A 33 -1.64 -9.02 -2.90
CA PRO A 33 -0.71 -10.06 -2.48
C PRO A 33 -1.11 -10.65 -1.11
N ASP A 34 -1.70 -9.82 -0.25
CA ASP A 34 -2.09 -10.21 1.11
C ASP A 34 -3.40 -11.01 1.19
N GLY A 35 -4.12 -11.15 0.06
CA GLY A 35 -5.44 -11.77 0.03
C GLY A 35 -5.38 -13.29 0.19
N VAL A 36 -4.46 -13.93 -0.51
CA VAL A 36 -4.34 -15.40 -0.56
C VAL A 36 -3.83 -15.94 0.78
N ASP A 37 -2.86 -15.30 1.39
CA ASP A 37 -2.26 -15.78 2.64
C ASP A 37 -3.19 -15.62 3.85
N LYS A 38 -4.01 -14.55 3.85
CA LYS A 38 -5.04 -14.36 4.88
C LYS A 38 -6.15 -15.43 4.80
N VAL A 39 -6.62 -15.78 3.60
CA VAL A 39 -7.73 -16.75 3.45
C VAL A 39 -7.27 -18.21 3.57
N THR A 40 -6.01 -18.50 3.27
CA THR A 40 -5.45 -19.87 3.33
C THR A 40 -4.95 -20.23 4.74
N GLY A 41 -5.01 -19.30 5.71
CA GLY A 41 -4.48 -19.51 7.06
C GLY A 41 -2.96 -19.62 7.11
N ARG A 42 -2.26 -19.20 6.04
CA ARG A 42 -0.79 -19.19 5.95
C ARG A 42 -0.19 -17.89 6.48
N ALA A 43 -0.99 -16.84 6.59
CA ALA A 43 -0.59 -15.61 7.24
C ALA A 43 -0.30 -15.88 8.72
N LYS A 44 0.96 -15.65 9.13
CA LYS A 44 1.39 -15.74 10.52
C LYS A 44 1.02 -14.43 11.22
N PHE A 45 0.08 -14.47 12.15
CA PHE A 45 -0.18 -13.32 13.02
C PHE A 45 0.67 -13.44 14.29
N GLY A 46 0.84 -12.31 14.99
CA GLY A 46 1.62 -12.28 16.23
C GLY A 46 1.10 -13.23 17.32
N ALA A 47 -0.17 -13.64 17.24
CA ALA A 47 -0.78 -14.63 18.13
C ALA A 47 -0.49 -16.10 17.73
N ASP A 48 -0.06 -16.35 16.48
CA ASP A 48 0.17 -17.70 15.95
C ASP A 48 1.64 -18.12 16.08
N THR A 49 2.49 -17.24 16.64
CA THR A 49 3.92 -17.51 16.80
C THR A 49 4.15 -18.19 18.15
N TYR A 50 4.82 -19.35 18.12
CA TYR A 50 5.22 -20.08 19.32
C TYR A 50 6.74 -20.16 19.38
N LEU A 51 7.32 -19.64 20.45
CA LEU A 51 8.76 -19.75 20.74
C LEU A 51 9.00 -20.72 21.91
N PRO A 52 10.12 -21.44 21.95
CA PRO A 52 10.51 -22.21 23.12
C PRO A 52 10.56 -21.30 24.36
N ASN A 53 9.94 -21.73 25.46
CA ASN A 53 9.83 -20.96 26.72
C ASN A 53 9.04 -19.63 26.63
N MET A 54 8.11 -19.49 25.68
CA MET A 54 7.25 -18.30 25.59
C MET A 54 6.31 -18.18 26.79
N LEU A 55 6.37 -17.03 27.47
CA LEU A 55 5.53 -16.72 28.63
C LEU A 55 4.25 -16.00 28.21
N TYR A 56 3.13 -16.32 28.86
CA TYR A 56 1.84 -15.68 28.64
C TYR A 56 1.44 -14.85 29.86
N GLY A 57 1.18 -13.56 29.65
CA GLY A 57 0.66 -12.66 30.67
C GLY A 57 -0.83 -12.41 30.49
N LYS A 58 -1.60 -12.41 31.57
CA LYS A 58 -3.00 -11.97 31.58
C LYS A 58 -3.16 -10.84 32.60
N VAL A 59 -3.78 -9.74 32.18
CA VAL A 59 -4.03 -8.59 33.05
C VAL A 59 -5.37 -8.75 33.74
N LEU A 60 -5.39 -8.74 35.08
CA LEU A 60 -6.63 -8.62 35.84
C LEU A 60 -7.11 -7.17 35.72
N ARG A 61 -8.31 -6.97 35.17
CA ARG A 61 -8.93 -5.65 35.03
C ARG A 61 -9.94 -5.46 36.15
N SER A 62 -10.04 -4.24 36.65
CA SER A 62 -11.06 -3.90 37.65
C SER A 62 -12.47 -4.11 37.07
N PRO A 63 -13.37 -4.81 37.78
CA PRO A 63 -14.77 -4.89 37.39
C PRO A 63 -15.54 -3.59 37.67
N HIS A 64 -14.95 -2.65 38.41
CA HIS A 64 -15.55 -1.37 38.74
C HIS A 64 -14.93 -0.24 37.92
N ALA A 65 -15.79 0.56 37.28
CA ALA A 65 -15.38 1.72 36.48
C ALA A 65 -14.73 2.84 37.33
N HIS A 66 -15.03 2.90 38.62
CA HIS A 66 -14.42 3.82 39.57
C HIS A 66 -14.35 3.16 40.96
N ALA A 67 -13.13 2.92 41.46
CA ALA A 67 -12.85 2.38 42.78
C ALA A 67 -11.53 2.99 43.29
N ARG A 68 -11.32 3.03 44.61
CA ARG A 68 -10.16 3.67 45.26
C ARG A 68 -9.14 2.65 45.70
#